data_AF-A0A538EW78-F1
#
_entry.id   AF-A0A538EW78-F1
#
_cell.length_a   1.000
_cell.length_b   1.000
_cell.length_c   1.000
_cell.angle_alpha   90.00
_cell.angle_beta   90.00
_cell.angle_gamma   90.00
#
_symmetry.space_group_name_H-M   'P 1'
#
loop_
_entity.id
_entity.type
_entity.pdbx_description
1 polymer ?
#
loop_
_entity_poly.entity_id
_entity_poly.type
_entity_poly.pdbx_seq_one_letter_code
_entity_poly.pdbx_strand_id
1 'polypeptide(L)'
;IDAEQMELQVHESVGHPTELDRIYGTEAAYAGTSFLKPGDLGSLRYGSEHMNVTADPTTPGGLGSFAFDDEGVPAQRVPVVSQGVLRGFLDSRETAARIGNGSGGSMRADGWSRMPLVRMTNLHLEPGEGSLEELISEVDDGLFLQTNKSWSIDDKRLNFQFGTQVAWEIKDGKLGRMLRDATYTGQTPVFWGTLDAVAGRDEWLLHGLTNCGKGQPGQHAHVSHGTAPARFRNVQVGFKT
;
A
#
# COMPACT_ATOMS: atom_id res chain seq x y z
N ILE A 1 11.26 1.12 -8.52
CA ILE A 1 9.90 0.57 -8.81
C ILE A 1 9.06 1.75 -9.27
N ASP A 2 8.30 1.64 -10.37
CA ASP A 2 7.48 2.74 -10.88
C ASP A 2 6.20 2.99 -10.07
N ALA A 3 5.51 4.10 -10.35
CA ALA A 3 4.30 4.50 -9.64
C ALA A 3 3.19 3.43 -9.73
N GLU A 4 2.97 2.86 -10.93
CA GLU A 4 1.93 1.86 -11.15
C GLU A 4 2.21 0.58 -10.34
N GLN A 5 3.42 0.03 -10.39
CA GLN A 5 3.76 -1.14 -9.58
C GLN A 5 3.72 -0.85 -8.08
N MET A 6 4.01 0.39 -7.67
CA MET A 6 3.89 0.82 -6.27
C MET A 6 2.44 0.84 -5.77
N GLU A 7 1.44 1.01 -6.65
CA GLU A 7 0.02 1.03 -6.27
C GLU A 7 -0.36 -0.27 -5.52
N LEU A 8 0.00 -1.42 -6.11
CA LEU A 8 -0.33 -2.75 -5.61
C LEU A 8 0.57 -3.13 -4.44
N GLN A 9 1.82 -2.65 -4.44
CA GLN A 9 2.69 -2.77 -3.28
C GLN A 9 2.05 -2.08 -2.06
N VAL A 10 1.56 -0.85 -2.20
CA VAL A 10 0.86 -0.13 -1.11
C VAL A 10 -0.44 -0.83 -0.72
N HIS A 11 -1.24 -1.25 -1.70
CA HIS A 11 -2.52 -1.95 -1.49
C HIS A 11 -2.36 -3.17 -0.58
N GLU A 12 -1.44 -4.05 -0.94
CA GLU A 12 -1.33 -5.36 -0.31
C GLU A 12 -0.45 -5.36 0.93
N SER A 13 0.61 -4.56 0.94
CA SER A 13 1.61 -4.56 2.01
C SER A 13 1.41 -3.44 3.02
N VAL A 14 0.49 -2.49 2.80
CA VAL A 14 0.15 -1.44 3.78
C VAL A 14 -1.34 -1.40 4.05
N GLY A 15 -2.14 -1.29 2.99
CA GLY A 15 -3.57 -1.06 3.11
C GLY A 15 -4.30 -2.19 3.83
N HIS A 16 -4.31 -3.38 3.25
CA HIS A 16 -4.98 -4.48 3.93
C HIS A 16 -4.38 -4.89 5.30
N PRO A 17 -3.05 -4.89 5.53
CA PRO A 17 -2.50 -5.14 6.86
C PRO A 17 -2.99 -4.15 7.92
N THR A 18 -3.33 -2.93 7.52
CA THR A 18 -3.79 -1.86 8.44
C THR A 18 -5.31 -1.79 8.60
N GLU A 19 -6.07 -2.70 7.98
CA GLU A 19 -7.51 -2.87 8.26
C GLU A 19 -7.71 -3.51 9.64
N LEU A 20 -8.27 -2.75 10.58
CA LEU A 20 -8.29 -3.12 12.00
C LEU A 20 -9.20 -4.30 12.34
N ASP A 21 -10.26 -4.54 11.56
CA ASP A 21 -11.09 -5.75 11.67
C ASP A 21 -10.29 -7.03 11.38
N ARG A 22 -9.37 -6.98 10.41
CA ARG A 22 -8.44 -8.07 10.07
C ARG A 22 -7.42 -8.28 11.18
N ILE A 23 -6.92 -7.20 11.79
CA ILE A 23 -6.05 -7.27 12.98
C ILE A 23 -6.78 -7.94 14.16
N TYR A 24 -8.09 -7.72 14.30
CA TYR A 24 -8.94 -8.39 15.28
C TYR A 24 -9.45 -9.79 14.87
N GLY A 25 -9.13 -10.25 13.67
CA GLY A 25 -9.37 -11.63 13.21
C GLY A 25 -10.67 -11.86 12.44
N THR A 26 -11.47 -10.82 12.15
CA THR A 26 -12.77 -10.97 11.47
C THR A 26 -12.65 -11.57 10.06
N GLU A 27 -11.52 -11.37 9.38
CA GLU A 27 -11.29 -11.81 7.99
C GLU A 27 -10.51 -13.12 7.85
N ALA A 28 -10.14 -13.74 8.97
CA ALA A 28 -9.19 -14.87 8.99
C ALA A 28 -9.63 -16.04 8.08
N ALA A 29 -10.93 -16.30 8.01
CA ALA A 29 -11.50 -17.42 7.24
C ALA A 29 -11.53 -17.21 5.72
N TYR A 30 -11.38 -15.98 5.23
CA TYR A 30 -11.46 -15.67 3.80
C TYR A 30 -10.11 -15.26 3.21
N ALA A 31 -9.51 -14.22 3.77
CA ALA A 31 -8.39 -13.50 3.17
C ALA A 31 -7.29 -13.21 4.20
N GLY A 32 -7.14 -14.11 5.17
CA GLY A 32 -6.08 -14.07 6.18
C GLY A 32 -6.23 -12.99 7.24
N THR A 33 -5.22 -12.92 8.10
CA THR A 33 -5.05 -11.98 9.22
C THR A 33 -4.00 -10.91 8.88
N SER A 34 -3.55 -10.15 9.88
CA SER A 34 -2.47 -9.18 9.75
C SER A 34 -1.33 -9.55 10.69
N PHE A 35 -0.11 -9.22 10.29
CA PHE A 35 1.07 -9.30 11.14
C PHE A 35 1.08 -8.21 12.21
N LEU A 36 0.30 -7.14 12.00
CA LEU A 36 0.15 -6.03 12.94
C LEU A 36 -0.71 -6.42 14.13
N LYS A 37 -0.45 -5.76 15.25
CA LYS A 37 -1.21 -5.85 16.50
C LYS A 37 -1.66 -4.45 16.90
N PRO A 38 -2.76 -4.32 17.67
CA PRO A 38 -3.19 -3.00 18.16
C PRO A 38 -2.11 -2.24 18.93
N GLY A 39 -1.26 -2.94 19.69
CA GLY A 39 -0.16 -2.35 20.46
C GLY A 39 1.02 -1.84 19.63
N ASP A 40 1.08 -2.13 18.34
CA ASP A 40 2.11 -1.63 17.43
C ASP A 40 1.92 -0.14 17.10
N LEU A 41 0.72 0.39 17.35
CA LEU A 41 0.37 1.77 17.07
C LEU A 41 1.28 2.74 17.81
N GLY A 42 1.93 3.63 17.06
CA GLY A 42 2.87 4.61 17.58
C GLY A 42 4.25 4.09 17.94
N SER A 43 4.50 2.78 17.86
CA SER A 43 5.77 2.16 18.29
C SER A 43 6.47 1.36 17.18
N LEU A 44 5.71 0.70 16.31
CA LEU A 44 6.28 -0.11 15.24
C LEU A 44 6.91 0.76 14.16
N ARG A 45 8.19 0.49 13.88
CA ARG A 45 8.88 0.92 12.66
C ARG A 45 8.35 0.08 11.48
N TYR A 46 7.41 0.65 10.74
CA TYR A 46 6.82 0.05 9.56
C TYR A 46 7.76 0.09 8.35
N GLY A 47 8.55 1.16 8.23
CA GLY A 47 9.49 1.37 7.13
C GLY A 47 10.58 2.38 7.46
N SER A 48 11.29 2.86 6.45
CA SER A 48 12.30 3.91 6.61
C SER A 48 11.67 5.27 6.91
N GLU A 49 12.48 6.27 7.24
CA GLU A 49 12.00 7.64 7.46
C GLU A 49 11.37 8.31 6.23
N HIS A 50 11.67 7.79 5.03
CA HIS A 50 11.07 8.26 3.77
C HIS A 50 9.63 7.77 3.58
N MET A 51 9.20 6.75 4.34
CA MET A 51 7.86 6.17 4.19
C MET A 51 6.81 7.05 4.89
N ASN A 52 5.95 7.67 4.08
CA ASN A 52 4.77 8.39 4.55
C ASN A 52 3.55 7.89 3.79
N VAL A 53 2.58 7.32 4.50
CA VAL A 53 1.37 6.76 3.92
C VAL A 53 0.14 7.37 4.58
N THR A 54 -0.80 7.84 3.77
CA THR A 54 -2.03 8.50 4.23
C THR A 54 -3.25 7.81 3.65
N ALA A 55 -4.29 7.61 4.46
CA ALA A 55 -5.63 7.27 3.98
C ALA A 55 -6.45 8.55 3.84
N ASP A 56 -6.96 8.83 2.65
CA ASP A 56 -7.63 10.08 2.31
C ASP A 56 -8.85 9.88 1.39
N PRO A 57 -10.05 9.66 1.96
CA PRO A 57 -11.30 9.59 1.20
C PRO A 57 -11.74 10.94 0.60
N THR A 58 -10.94 12.02 0.73
CA THR A 58 -11.27 13.34 0.17
C THR A 58 -10.51 13.67 -1.12
N THR A 59 -9.59 12.80 -1.56
CA THR A 59 -8.76 12.99 -2.75
C THR A 59 -9.60 13.14 -4.03
N PRO A 60 -9.56 14.31 -4.71
CA PRO A 60 -10.30 14.51 -5.95
C PRO A 60 -9.97 13.46 -7.01
N GLY A 61 -11.00 12.87 -7.63
CA GLY A 61 -10.84 11.83 -8.64
C GLY A 61 -10.52 10.43 -8.09
N GLY A 62 -10.29 10.27 -6.78
CA GLY A 62 -10.07 8.97 -6.15
C GLY A 62 -11.37 8.14 -6.12
N LEU A 63 -11.29 6.88 -6.52
CA LEU A 63 -12.44 5.97 -6.56
C LEU A 63 -12.91 5.54 -5.15
N GLY A 64 -12.05 5.65 -4.15
CA GLY A 64 -12.35 5.40 -2.75
C GLY A 64 -12.86 6.63 -2.00
N SER A 65 -13.20 7.71 -2.72
CA SER A 65 -13.65 8.96 -2.12
C SER A 65 -15.14 8.96 -1.78
N PHE A 66 -15.49 9.63 -0.69
CA PHE A 66 -16.87 9.80 -0.23
C PHE A 66 -16.97 11.00 0.71
N ALA A 67 -18.20 11.43 1.02
CA ALA A 67 -18.43 12.45 2.05
C ALA A 67 -18.56 11.84 3.44
N PHE A 68 -19.21 10.67 3.54
CA PHE A 68 -19.36 9.88 4.76
C PHE A 68 -19.22 8.40 4.42
N ASP A 69 -18.66 7.62 5.33
CA ASP A 69 -18.66 6.16 5.22
C ASP A 69 -20.07 5.59 5.53
N ASP A 70 -20.23 4.26 5.47
CA ASP A 70 -21.53 3.62 5.66
C ASP A 70 -22.01 3.56 7.12
N GLU A 71 -21.20 4.08 8.06
CA GLU A 71 -21.61 4.34 9.45
C GLU A 71 -21.90 5.83 9.72
N GLY A 72 -21.85 6.65 8.68
CA GLY A 72 -22.07 8.10 8.74
C GLY A 72 -20.89 8.89 9.30
N VAL A 73 -19.67 8.33 9.32
CA VAL A 73 -18.47 9.04 9.76
C VAL A 73 -17.98 9.94 8.61
N PRO A 74 -17.77 11.26 8.84
CA PRO A 74 -17.26 12.15 7.82
C PRO A 74 -15.90 11.70 7.28
N ALA A 75 -15.70 11.87 5.97
CA ALA A 75 -14.42 11.65 5.32
C ALA A 75 -13.33 12.55 5.89
N GLN A 76 -12.16 11.97 6.15
CA GLN A 76 -11.02 12.65 6.76
C GLN A 76 -9.70 12.05 6.29
N ARG A 77 -8.71 12.91 6.11
CA ARG A 77 -7.33 12.52 5.79
C ARG A 77 -6.62 12.10 7.08
N VAL A 78 -6.12 10.87 7.13
CA VAL A 78 -5.47 10.29 8.32
C VAL A 78 -4.11 9.66 8.00
N PRO A 79 -3.06 9.93 8.78
CA PRO A 79 -1.77 9.29 8.59
C PRO A 79 -1.82 7.83 9.06
N VAL A 80 -1.48 6.90 8.16
CA VAL A 80 -1.33 5.47 8.48
C VAL A 80 0.11 5.18 8.87
N VAL A 81 1.07 5.70 8.10
CA VAL A 81 2.50 5.67 8.42
C VAL A 81 3.07 7.07 8.32
N SER A 82 3.80 7.53 9.33
CA SER A 82 4.48 8.83 9.30
C SER A 82 5.94 8.65 9.65
N GLN A 83 6.79 9.08 8.73
CA GLN A 83 8.25 8.92 8.76
C GLN A 83 8.66 7.49 9.09
N GLY A 84 7.94 6.49 8.59
CA GLY A 84 8.16 5.06 8.85
C GLY A 84 7.65 4.51 10.17
N VAL A 85 6.96 5.31 10.99
CA VAL A 85 6.27 4.81 12.20
C VAL A 85 4.79 4.58 11.89
N LEU A 86 4.23 3.45 12.32
CA LEU A 86 2.80 3.20 12.26
C LEU A 86 2.04 4.21 13.14
N ARG A 87 1.18 5.04 12.54
CA ARG A 87 0.45 6.12 13.23
C ARG A 87 -1.05 5.94 13.25
N GLY A 88 -1.60 5.11 12.37
CA GLY A 88 -3.04 4.90 12.27
C GLY A 88 -3.36 3.54 11.68
N PHE A 89 -4.62 3.15 11.87
CA PHE A 89 -5.24 2.03 11.20
C PHE A 89 -6.41 2.54 10.36
N LEU A 90 -6.85 1.71 9.41
CA LEU A 90 -8.18 1.84 8.83
C LEU A 90 -9.13 1.19 9.81
N ASP A 91 -10.16 1.91 10.26
CA ASP A 91 -11.04 1.47 11.34
C ASP A 91 -12.51 1.91 11.14
N SER A 92 -13.38 1.25 11.89
CA SER A 92 -14.81 1.56 12.03
C SER A 92 -15.04 2.31 13.34
N ARG A 93 -16.25 2.82 13.57
CA ARG A 93 -16.60 3.42 14.88
C ARG A 93 -16.39 2.45 16.03
N GLU A 94 -16.75 1.18 15.83
CA GLU A 94 -16.56 0.13 16.83
C GLU A 94 -15.08 -0.13 17.12
N THR A 95 -14.29 -0.37 16.07
CA THR A 95 -12.88 -0.76 16.24
C THR A 95 -12.01 0.44 16.65
N ALA A 96 -12.34 1.65 16.22
CA ALA A 96 -11.74 2.90 16.67
C ALA A 96 -11.93 3.11 18.18
N ALA A 97 -13.14 2.88 18.70
CA ALA A 97 -13.43 2.96 20.12
C ALA A 97 -12.65 1.91 20.92
N ARG A 98 -12.45 0.71 20.34
CA ARG A 98 -11.70 -0.39 20.98
C ARG A 98 -10.20 -0.10 21.13
N ILE A 99 -9.59 0.63 20.20
CA ILE A 99 -8.19 1.07 20.31
C ILE A 99 -8.02 2.39 21.09
N GLY A 100 -9.12 3.13 21.30
CA GLY A 100 -9.17 4.34 22.13
C GLY A 100 -8.66 5.62 21.45
N ASN A 101 -8.05 5.51 20.27
CA ASN A 101 -7.52 6.66 19.51
C ASN A 101 -7.73 6.52 18.00
N GLY A 102 -8.70 5.71 17.58
CA GLY A 102 -9.01 5.52 16.16
C GLY A 102 -9.78 6.68 15.56
N SER A 103 -9.69 6.82 14.24
CA SER A 103 -10.32 7.92 13.50
C SER A 103 -11.75 7.59 13.07
N GLY A 104 -12.06 6.33 12.83
CA GLY A 104 -13.21 5.88 12.04
C GLY A 104 -13.08 6.26 10.57
N GLY A 105 -14.17 6.09 9.81
CA GLY A 105 -14.23 6.56 8.43
C GLY A 105 -13.67 5.57 7.41
N SER A 106 -13.59 4.29 7.75
CA SER A 106 -13.22 3.22 6.82
C SER A 106 -14.27 2.11 6.74
N MET A 107 -15.46 2.29 7.32
CA MET A 107 -16.48 1.24 7.33
C MET A 107 -17.36 1.33 6.09
N ARG A 108 -17.15 0.42 5.12
CA ARG A 108 -17.76 0.48 3.77
C ARG A 108 -18.37 -0.86 3.33
N ALA A 109 -19.46 -0.80 2.57
CA ALA A 109 -20.19 -1.92 1.99
C ALA A 109 -20.22 -1.84 0.46
N ASP A 110 -20.28 -3.00 -0.20
CA ASP A 110 -20.48 -3.14 -1.66
C ASP A 110 -21.95 -2.91 -2.09
N GLY A 111 -22.83 -2.58 -1.15
CA GLY A 111 -24.23 -2.24 -1.41
C GLY A 111 -25.12 -2.38 -0.18
N TRP A 112 -26.36 -1.89 -0.31
CA TRP A 112 -27.34 -1.84 0.79
C TRP A 112 -27.66 -3.19 1.45
N SER A 113 -27.49 -4.29 0.71
CA SER A 113 -27.77 -5.66 1.17
C SER A 113 -26.54 -6.36 1.75
N ARG A 114 -25.44 -5.63 1.96
CA ARG A 114 -24.19 -6.13 2.52
C ARG A 114 -23.92 -5.48 3.86
N MET A 115 -23.34 -6.25 4.77
CA MET A 115 -22.79 -5.71 6.01
C MET A 115 -21.52 -4.93 5.66
N PRO A 116 -21.36 -3.69 6.13
CA PRO A 116 -20.12 -2.96 5.89
C PRO A 116 -18.95 -3.65 6.61
N LEU A 117 -17.76 -3.45 6.08
CA LEU A 117 -16.50 -3.98 6.61
C LEU A 117 -15.51 -2.84 6.71
N VAL A 118 -14.45 -2.97 7.49
CA VAL A 118 -13.37 -1.97 7.43
C VAL A 118 -12.68 -2.14 6.07
N ARG A 119 -12.60 -1.09 5.27
CA ARG A 119 -12.05 -1.12 3.91
C ARG A 119 -11.07 0.02 3.72
N MET A 120 -10.05 -0.21 2.89
CA MET A 120 -9.31 0.88 2.26
C MET A 120 -10.23 1.94 1.62
N THR A 121 -9.77 3.18 1.67
CA THR A 121 -10.38 4.34 1.01
C THR A 121 -9.52 4.73 -0.21
N ASN A 122 -8.90 5.91 -0.22
CA ASN A 122 -7.74 6.15 -1.07
C ASN A 122 -6.49 6.11 -0.19
N LEU A 123 -5.52 5.25 -0.49
CA LEU A 123 -4.31 5.08 0.32
C LEU A 123 -3.08 5.47 -0.48
N HIS A 124 -2.39 6.52 -0.05
CA HIS A 124 -1.33 7.16 -0.82
C HIS A 124 0.03 6.95 -0.18
N LEU A 125 1.02 6.52 -0.96
CA LEU A 125 2.42 6.81 -0.64
C LEU A 125 2.65 8.26 -1.02
N GLU A 126 2.90 9.10 -0.03
CA GLU A 126 3.12 10.52 -0.25
C GLU A 126 4.39 10.73 -1.09
N PRO A 127 4.38 11.67 -2.04
CA PRO A 127 5.54 11.95 -2.87
C PRO A 127 6.69 12.49 -2.02
N GLY A 128 7.91 12.18 -2.42
CA GLY A 128 9.12 12.76 -1.87
C GLY A 128 9.59 13.93 -2.72
N GLU A 129 10.84 13.86 -3.16
CA GLU A 129 11.53 14.89 -3.93
C GLU A 129 12.22 14.29 -5.15
N GLY A 130 12.54 15.14 -6.11
CA GLY A 130 13.22 14.74 -7.34
C GLY A 130 12.33 14.05 -8.37
N SER A 131 12.96 13.42 -9.35
CA SER A 131 12.33 12.80 -10.52
C SER A 131 12.68 11.32 -10.65
N LEU A 132 11.94 10.58 -11.49
CA LEU A 132 12.30 9.21 -11.83
C LEU A 132 13.71 9.12 -12.44
N GLU A 133 14.06 10.09 -13.29
CA GLU A 133 15.37 10.15 -13.95
C GLU A 133 16.50 10.28 -12.91
N GLU A 134 16.36 11.15 -11.92
CA GLU A 134 17.33 11.30 -10.83
C GLU A 134 17.45 10.00 -10.01
N LEU A 135 16.33 9.36 -9.66
CA LEU A 135 16.35 8.09 -8.94
C LEU A 135 17.12 6.99 -9.69
N ILE A 136 16.94 6.92 -11.02
CA ILE A 136 17.66 5.98 -11.88
C ILE A 136 19.14 6.34 -11.94
N SER A 137 19.48 7.64 -12.09
CA SER A 137 20.86 8.12 -12.23
C SER A 137 21.77 7.78 -11.04
N GLU A 138 21.17 7.61 -9.87
CA GLU A 138 21.85 7.29 -8.61
C GLU A 138 21.94 5.77 -8.32
N VAL A 139 21.63 4.91 -9.30
CA VAL A 139 21.73 3.45 -9.19
C VAL A 139 22.88 2.93 -10.03
N ASP A 140 23.94 2.45 -9.37
CA ASP A 140 25.11 1.85 -10.04
C ASP A 140 24.78 0.48 -10.66
N ASP A 141 24.04 -0.36 -9.93
CA ASP A 141 23.61 -1.69 -10.36
C ASP A 141 22.26 -2.03 -9.73
N GLY A 142 21.25 -2.26 -10.55
CA GLY A 142 19.92 -2.59 -10.05
C GLY A 142 18.90 -2.84 -11.16
N LEU A 143 17.62 -2.87 -10.77
CA LEU A 143 16.51 -3.07 -11.69
C LEU A 143 15.49 -1.93 -11.57
N PHE A 144 15.02 -1.43 -12.70
CA PHE A 144 13.80 -0.67 -12.78
C PHE A 144 12.64 -1.62 -13.07
N LEU A 145 11.67 -1.69 -12.16
CA LEU A 145 10.55 -2.64 -12.18
C LEU A 145 9.26 -1.88 -12.47
N GLN A 146 8.53 -2.31 -13.52
CA GLN A 146 7.39 -1.58 -14.07
C GLN A 146 6.16 -2.46 -14.29
N THR A 147 5.00 -1.88 -13.95
CA THR A 147 3.66 -2.42 -14.19
C THR A 147 3.41 -3.79 -13.57
N ASN A 148 2.27 -3.94 -12.89
CA ASN A 148 1.97 -5.21 -12.25
C ASN A 148 1.60 -6.34 -13.23
N LYS A 149 2.18 -7.52 -13.00
CA LYS A 149 1.84 -8.76 -13.70
C LYS A 149 1.20 -9.79 -12.77
N SER A 150 1.73 -9.91 -11.56
CA SER A 150 1.23 -10.86 -10.57
C SER A 150 1.65 -10.46 -9.16
N TRP A 151 0.96 -11.01 -8.17
CA TRP A 151 1.31 -10.88 -6.77
C TRP A 151 0.87 -12.11 -5.98
N SER A 152 1.55 -12.34 -4.85
CA SER A 152 1.19 -13.36 -3.88
C SER A 152 1.55 -12.84 -2.50
N ILE A 153 0.62 -12.97 -1.56
CA ILE A 153 0.74 -12.49 -0.18
C ILE A 153 0.42 -13.66 0.75
N ASP A 154 1.15 -13.79 1.85
CA ASP A 154 0.85 -14.82 2.84
C ASP A 154 -0.39 -14.49 3.69
N ASP A 155 -0.84 -15.47 4.47
CA ASP A 155 -2.05 -15.37 5.29
C ASP A 155 -1.97 -14.29 6.38
N LYS A 156 -0.77 -13.82 6.74
CA LYS A 156 -0.55 -12.74 7.70
C LYS A 156 -0.17 -11.42 7.03
N ARG A 157 -0.02 -11.40 5.71
CA ARG A 157 0.47 -10.25 4.93
C ARG A 157 1.84 -9.75 5.38
N LEU A 158 2.61 -10.64 6.01
CA LEU A 158 3.97 -10.40 6.42
C LEU A 158 4.93 -10.59 5.25
N ASN A 159 4.67 -11.59 4.41
CA ASN A 159 5.51 -11.93 3.27
C ASN A 159 4.78 -11.64 1.96
N PHE A 160 5.53 -11.18 0.97
CA PHE A 160 5.01 -10.93 -0.36
C PHE A 160 5.97 -11.37 -1.47
N GLN A 161 5.41 -11.59 -2.65
CA GLN A 161 6.12 -11.64 -3.91
C GLN A 161 5.31 -10.88 -4.96
N PHE A 162 5.96 -10.00 -5.71
CA PHE A 162 5.38 -9.32 -6.86
C PHE A 162 6.13 -9.69 -8.13
N GLY A 163 5.40 -9.82 -9.22
CA GLY A 163 5.91 -9.95 -10.58
C GLY A 163 5.55 -8.72 -11.40
N THR A 164 6.48 -8.32 -12.27
CA THR A 164 6.33 -7.15 -13.15
C THR A 164 6.16 -7.56 -14.60
N GLN A 165 5.48 -6.72 -15.38
CA GLN A 165 5.34 -6.95 -16.82
C GLN A 165 6.64 -6.64 -17.55
N VAL A 166 7.30 -5.56 -17.16
CA VAL A 166 8.55 -5.10 -17.75
C VAL A 166 9.54 -4.78 -16.62
N ALA A 167 10.79 -5.17 -16.83
CA ALA A 167 11.89 -4.69 -16.02
C ALA A 167 13.04 -4.24 -16.92
N TRP A 168 13.89 -3.38 -16.39
CA TRP A 168 15.09 -2.91 -17.06
C TRP A 168 16.27 -3.05 -16.12
N GLU A 169 17.38 -3.51 -16.66
CA GLU A 169 18.67 -3.40 -15.99
C GLU A 169 19.02 -1.91 -15.83
N ILE A 170 19.54 -1.53 -14.69
CA ILE A 170 20.18 -0.23 -14.47
C ILE A 170 21.67 -0.50 -14.27
N LYS A 171 22.52 0.15 -15.07
CA LYS A 171 23.98 0.17 -14.90
C LYS A 171 24.50 1.59 -14.98
N ASP A 172 25.31 2.00 -14.01
CA ASP A 172 25.94 3.32 -13.94
C ASP A 172 24.94 4.46 -14.20
N GLY A 173 23.77 4.37 -13.55
CA GLY A 173 22.72 5.37 -13.65
C GLY A 173 21.91 5.35 -14.95
N LYS A 174 21.99 4.28 -15.76
CA LYS A 174 21.35 4.21 -17.08
C LYS A 174 20.56 2.94 -17.28
N LEU A 175 19.40 3.07 -17.92
CA LEU A 175 18.60 1.93 -18.37
C LEU A 175 19.34 1.17 -19.48
N GLY A 176 19.50 -0.13 -19.27
CA GLY A 176 20.14 -1.06 -20.17
C GLY A 176 19.13 -2.02 -20.80
N ARG A 177 19.40 -3.31 -20.67
CA ARG A 177 18.57 -4.35 -21.29
C ARG A 177 17.20 -4.44 -20.62
N MET A 178 16.18 -4.65 -21.45
CA MET A 178 14.87 -5.07 -20.97
C MET A 178 14.92 -6.52 -20.52
N LEU A 179 14.33 -6.81 -19.36
CA LEU A 179 14.25 -8.12 -18.73
C LEU A 179 12.79 -8.57 -18.65
N ARG A 180 12.58 -9.89 -18.69
CA ARG A 180 11.26 -10.51 -18.61
C ARG A 180 11.11 -11.33 -17.33
N ASP A 181 9.86 -11.49 -16.91
CA ASP A 181 9.49 -12.28 -15.72
C ASP A 181 10.27 -11.85 -14.46
N ALA A 182 10.51 -10.54 -14.30
CA ALA A 182 11.19 -10.04 -13.12
C ALA A 182 10.23 -10.00 -11.93
N THR A 183 10.68 -10.58 -10.82
CA THR A 183 9.98 -10.63 -9.55
C THR A 183 10.83 -10.03 -8.45
N TYR A 184 10.17 -9.55 -7.41
CA TYR A 184 10.80 -9.17 -6.15
C TYR A 184 9.97 -9.67 -4.98
N THR A 185 10.64 -9.99 -3.87
CA THR A 185 10.02 -10.60 -2.70
C THR A 185 10.64 -10.04 -1.43
N GLY A 186 9.89 -10.10 -0.33
CA GLY A 186 10.39 -9.68 0.96
C GLY A 186 9.38 -9.84 2.07
N GLN A 187 9.85 -9.53 3.28
CA GLN A 187 9.00 -9.28 4.43
C GLN A 187 8.62 -7.80 4.47
N THR A 188 7.34 -7.49 4.66
CA THR A 188 6.76 -6.15 4.55
C THR A 188 7.57 -5.08 5.29
N PRO A 189 7.81 -5.15 6.62
CA PRO A 189 8.56 -4.10 7.31
C PRO A 189 10.05 -4.03 6.92
N VAL A 190 10.64 -5.16 6.52
CA VAL A 190 12.03 -5.22 6.08
C VAL A 190 12.18 -4.51 4.74
N PHE A 191 11.30 -4.81 3.78
CA PHE A 191 11.28 -4.16 2.47
C PHE A 191 11.04 -2.65 2.59
N TRP A 192 10.00 -2.24 3.31
CA TRP A 192 9.74 -0.81 3.53
C TRP A 192 10.86 -0.13 4.33
N GLY A 193 11.60 -0.89 5.15
CA GLY A 193 12.79 -0.44 5.84
C GLY A 193 13.96 -0.10 4.91
N THR A 194 13.99 -0.62 3.68
CA THR A 194 15.04 -0.32 2.68
C THR A 194 14.65 0.75 1.67
N LEU A 195 13.45 1.34 1.78
CA LEU A 195 13.05 2.51 1.01
C LEU A 195 14.00 3.67 1.32
N ASP A 196 14.73 4.17 0.34
CA ASP A 196 15.66 5.29 0.54
C ASP A 196 15.29 6.54 -0.24
N ALA A 197 14.34 6.45 -1.18
CA ALA A 197 13.81 7.61 -1.88
C ALA A 197 12.43 7.35 -2.50
N VAL A 198 11.61 8.39 -2.56
CA VAL A 198 10.34 8.46 -3.30
C VAL A 198 10.44 9.69 -4.19
N ALA A 199 10.10 9.56 -5.47
CA ALA A 199 10.10 10.67 -6.41
C ALA A 199 9.05 11.72 -6.04
N GLY A 200 9.21 12.90 -6.62
CA GLY A 200 8.43 14.10 -6.32
C GLY A 200 7.01 14.10 -6.86
N ARG A 201 6.32 15.20 -6.58
CA ARG A 201 4.89 15.41 -6.91
C ARG A 201 4.58 15.29 -8.39
N ASP A 202 5.50 15.65 -9.26
CA ASP A 202 5.30 15.60 -10.72
C ASP A 202 5.28 14.16 -11.27
N GLU A 203 5.87 13.22 -10.53
CA GLU A 203 5.88 11.78 -10.84
C GLU A 203 4.77 11.02 -10.08
N TRP A 204 3.97 11.74 -9.28
CA TRP A 204 2.93 11.14 -8.45
C TRP A 204 1.66 10.96 -9.26
N LEU A 205 1.18 9.72 -9.32
CA LEU A 205 0.02 9.31 -10.08
C LEU A 205 -1.05 8.73 -9.16
N LEU A 206 -2.31 9.08 -9.44
CA LEU A 206 -3.46 8.49 -8.79
C LEU A 206 -4.00 7.35 -9.65
N HIS A 207 -3.82 6.12 -9.18
CA HIS A 207 -4.31 4.92 -9.82
C HIS A 207 -5.57 4.39 -9.11
N GLY A 208 -6.51 3.83 -9.87
CA GLY A 208 -7.78 3.30 -9.35
C GLY A 208 -7.83 1.79 -9.47
N LEU A 209 -8.17 1.11 -8.37
CA LEU A 209 -8.41 -0.33 -8.33
C LEU A 209 -9.89 -0.61 -8.08
N THR A 210 -10.50 -1.39 -8.97
CA THR A 210 -11.96 -1.60 -8.98
C THR A 210 -12.39 -2.95 -8.39
N ASN A 211 -11.45 -3.79 -7.95
CA ASN A 211 -11.73 -5.18 -7.60
C ASN A 211 -11.09 -5.60 -6.27
N CYS A 212 -10.87 -4.66 -5.34
CA CYS A 212 -10.43 -5.00 -3.99
C CYS A 212 -11.47 -5.92 -3.34
N GLY A 213 -11.12 -7.17 -3.08
CA GLY A 213 -12.04 -8.19 -2.56
C GLY A 213 -11.93 -8.36 -1.05
N LYS A 214 -13.07 -8.49 -0.35
CA LYS A 214 -13.11 -8.74 1.10
C LYS A 214 -14.42 -9.42 1.53
N GLY A 215 -14.42 -10.11 2.67
CA GLY A 215 -15.63 -10.60 3.34
C GLY A 215 -16.20 -11.92 2.83
N GLN A 216 -17.07 -12.51 3.66
CA GLN A 216 -17.86 -13.70 3.36
C GLN A 216 -19.33 -13.46 3.78
N PRO A 217 -20.27 -13.26 2.83
CA PRO A 217 -20.12 -13.34 1.37
C PRO A 217 -19.23 -12.23 0.78
N GLY A 218 -18.57 -12.54 -0.34
CA GLY A 218 -17.61 -11.65 -1.00
C GLY A 218 -18.19 -10.29 -1.40
N GLN A 219 -17.39 -9.25 -1.18
CA GLN A 219 -17.65 -7.86 -1.50
C GLN A 219 -16.48 -7.25 -2.26
N HIS A 220 -16.78 -6.42 -3.25
CA HIS A 220 -15.77 -5.60 -3.92
C HIS A 220 -15.73 -4.19 -3.29
N ALA A 221 -14.65 -3.47 -3.48
CA ALA A 221 -14.64 -2.03 -3.29
C ALA A 221 -13.77 -1.37 -4.35
N HIS A 222 -14.17 -0.16 -4.69
CA HIS A 222 -13.35 0.75 -5.46
C HIS A 222 -12.49 1.57 -4.50
N VAL A 223 -11.19 1.59 -4.77
CA VAL A 223 -10.17 2.29 -4.00
C VAL A 223 -9.20 2.95 -4.97
N SER A 224 -8.42 3.90 -4.48
CA SER A 224 -7.32 4.46 -5.26
C SER A 224 -6.04 4.50 -4.46
N HIS A 225 -4.92 4.40 -5.18
CA HIS A 225 -3.60 4.56 -4.62
C HIS A 225 -2.87 5.65 -5.35
N GLY A 226 -2.33 6.56 -4.55
CA GLY A 226 -1.53 7.65 -5.06
C GLY A 226 -0.09 7.32 -4.77
N THR A 227 0.72 7.19 -5.80
CA THR A 227 2.08 6.66 -5.67
C THR A 227 2.98 7.39 -6.65
N ALA A 228 4.27 7.47 -6.29
CA ALA A 228 5.33 7.91 -7.18
C ALA A 228 6.36 6.78 -7.28
N PRO A 229 7.26 6.81 -8.28
CA PRO A 229 8.38 5.90 -8.33
C PRO A 229 9.19 5.95 -7.03
N ALA A 230 9.59 4.77 -6.56
CA ALA A 230 10.30 4.62 -5.29
C ALA A 230 11.51 3.69 -5.45
N ARG A 231 12.58 4.00 -4.70
CA ARG A 231 13.83 3.25 -4.71
C ARG A 231 14.02 2.49 -3.39
N PHE A 232 14.39 1.22 -3.54
CA PHE A 232 14.61 0.30 -2.43
C PHE A 232 15.98 -0.33 -2.57
N ARG A 233 16.73 -0.41 -1.47
CA ARG A 233 18.06 -1.03 -1.44
C ARG A 233 17.98 -2.49 -1.04
N ASN A 234 18.91 -3.30 -1.55
CA ASN A 234 19.12 -4.70 -1.11
C ASN A 234 17.86 -5.58 -1.17
N VAL A 235 16.99 -5.36 -2.15
CA VAL A 235 15.78 -6.17 -2.37
C VAL A 235 16.14 -7.44 -3.11
N GLN A 236 15.59 -8.57 -2.65
CA GLN A 236 15.74 -9.84 -3.35
C GLN A 236 14.91 -9.82 -4.64
N VAL A 237 15.58 -10.02 -5.78
CA VAL A 237 14.98 -10.05 -7.11
C VAL A 237 15.27 -11.37 -7.81
N GLY A 238 14.35 -11.79 -8.67
CA GLY A 238 14.53 -12.93 -9.59
C GLY A 238 14.09 -12.53 -10.99
N PHE A 239 14.80 -12.97 -12.04
CA PHE A 239 14.43 -12.67 -13.42
C PHE A 239 15.02 -13.71 -14.36
N LYS A 240 14.50 -13.77 -15.60
CA LYS A 240 15.07 -14.59 -16.67
C LYS A 240 15.88 -13.71 -17.62
N THR A 241 17.13 -14.07 -17.84
CA THR A 241 17.99 -13.51 -18.90
C THR A 241 17.60 -14.02 -20.28
#